data_AF-A0A3D1TWC4-F1
#
_entry.id   AF-A0A3D1TWC4-F1
#
_cell.length_a   1.000
_cell.length_b   1.000
_cell.length_c   1.000
_cell.angle_alpha   90.00
_cell.angle_beta   90.00
_cell.angle_gamma   90.00
#
_symmetry.space_group_name_H-M   'P 1'
#
loop_
_entity.id
_entity.type
_entity.pdbx_description
1 polymer ?
#
loop_
_entity_poly.entity_id
_entity_poly.type
_entity_poly.pdbx_seq_one_letter_code
_entity_poly.pdbx_strand_id
1 'polypeptide(L)'
;MTEDGVRYEDGQLQLPDGRTLAWRWWGEPDWTPILRLQGTPGSRLFRHPDSSIQRSLGVRYLMADRPGFGGSTRLPGRGVAEISEDLDALLEYHQLGRVSVMGTSGGGPHALAIAARHPERIAAVSVIVGAAPLVPGEVSRLGWANAAGYAAAERGWDALHKLDVEIRDRILGEEGMAGLGSDLPEEDRAIMQDPAWQRMGHAQTAEALRQGADGWTDESMALHHDWDFDLEAVEATVTWWHGDNDMNAPLSAARRAVARLRRTDLRVWHHEGHFASVTHEAEIVRELLGRSA
;
A
#
# COMPACT_ATOMS: atom_id res chain seq x y z
N MET A 1 11.00 -21.09 -1.22
CA MET A 1 11.75 -20.08 -2.01
C MET A 1 11.04 -19.94 -3.34
N THR A 2 11.03 -18.74 -3.91
CA THR A 2 10.53 -18.50 -5.27
C THR A 2 11.53 -18.98 -6.32
N GLU A 3 11.11 -19.00 -7.59
CA GLU A 3 11.97 -19.39 -8.72
C GLU A 3 13.21 -18.49 -8.88
N ASP A 4 13.08 -17.19 -8.58
CA ASP A 4 14.17 -16.21 -8.51
C ASP A 4 14.96 -16.25 -7.18
N GLY A 5 14.72 -17.29 -6.36
CA GLY A 5 15.50 -17.59 -5.16
C GLY A 5 15.18 -16.71 -3.96
N VAL A 6 14.05 -16.02 -3.91
CA VAL A 6 13.64 -15.24 -2.74
C VAL A 6 13.06 -16.17 -1.67
N ARG A 7 13.61 -16.13 -0.46
CA ARG A 7 13.05 -16.86 0.68
C ARG A 7 11.77 -16.20 1.15
N TYR A 8 10.79 -17.02 1.52
CA TYR A 8 9.55 -16.54 2.10
C TYR A 8 8.99 -17.58 3.06
N GLU A 9 8.12 -17.11 3.95
CA GLU A 9 7.35 -17.92 4.90
C GLU A 9 5.92 -17.38 4.89
N ASP A 10 4.93 -18.25 4.69
CA ASP A 10 3.52 -17.89 4.74
C ASP A 10 2.88 -18.43 6.01
N GLY A 11 1.85 -17.73 6.48
CA GLY A 11 0.95 -18.29 7.47
C GLY A 11 -0.38 -17.57 7.55
N GLN A 12 -1.17 -18.03 8.49
CA GLN A 12 -2.44 -17.43 8.86
C GLN A 12 -2.46 -17.26 10.38
N LEU A 13 -2.98 -16.13 10.82
CA LEU A 13 -3.21 -15.81 12.21
C LEU A 13 -4.72 -15.73 12.45
N GLN A 14 -5.20 -16.41 13.48
CA GLN A 14 -6.56 -16.19 13.97
C GLN A 14 -6.56 -14.98 14.87
N LEU A 15 -7.31 -13.95 14.47
CA LEU A 15 -7.47 -12.72 15.22
C LEU A 15 -8.44 -12.92 16.41
N PRO A 16 -8.36 -12.07 17.45
CA PRO A 16 -9.22 -12.19 18.63
C PRO A 16 -10.73 -12.14 18.34
N ASP A 17 -11.13 -11.48 17.26
CA ASP A 17 -12.52 -11.36 16.81
C ASP A 17 -12.99 -12.53 15.92
N GLY A 18 -12.14 -13.53 15.72
CA GLY A 18 -12.42 -14.73 14.93
C GLY A 18 -12.12 -14.59 13.43
N ARG A 19 -11.72 -13.42 12.94
CA ARG A 19 -11.24 -13.25 11.57
C ARG A 19 -9.90 -13.97 11.37
N THR A 20 -9.62 -14.37 10.14
CA THR A 20 -8.32 -14.88 9.72
C THR A 20 -7.52 -13.76 9.05
N LEU A 21 -6.26 -13.60 9.45
CA LEU A 21 -5.29 -12.71 8.80
C LEU A 21 -4.22 -13.55 8.11
N ALA A 22 -4.16 -13.51 6.78
CA ALA A 22 -3.07 -14.14 6.03
C ALA A 22 -1.86 -13.20 5.96
N TRP A 23 -0.67 -13.76 6.17
CA TRP A 23 0.57 -13.00 6.20
C TRP A 23 1.69 -13.75 5.49
N ARG A 24 2.71 -12.99 5.09
CA ARG A 24 3.93 -13.49 4.47
C ARG A 24 5.13 -12.71 4.95
N TRP A 25 6.20 -13.44 5.26
CA TRP A 25 7.55 -12.91 5.30
C TRP A 25 8.24 -13.05 3.95
N TRP A 26 8.94 -12.01 3.52
CA TRP A 26 9.91 -12.05 2.41
C TRP A 26 11.32 -11.78 2.93
N GLY A 27 12.29 -12.60 2.56
CA GLY A 27 13.69 -12.46 2.95
C GLY A 27 14.17 -13.47 4.00
N GLU A 28 15.43 -13.37 4.38
CA GLU A 28 16.07 -14.29 5.34
C GLU A 28 15.66 -13.98 6.80
N PRO A 29 15.61 -14.98 7.71
CA PRO A 29 15.13 -14.76 9.08
C PRO A 29 15.98 -13.82 9.94
N ASP A 30 17.26 -13.68 9.62
CA ASP A 30 18.25 -12.86 10.33
C ASP A 30 18.35 -11.42 9.78
N TRP A 31 17.56 -11.09 8.75
CA TRP A 31 17.50 -9.74 8.19
C TRP A 31 16.58 -8.81 8.99
N THR A 32 16.79 -7.50 8.79
CA THR A 32 16.08 -6.45 9.55
C THR A 32 14.59 -6.44 9.22
N PRO A 33 13.68 -6.65 10.20
CA PRO A 33 12.25 -6.69 9.93
C PRO A 33 11.68 -5.30 9.62
N ILE A 34 10.86 -5.21 8.57
CA ILE A 34 10.06 -4.05 8.21
C ILE A 34 8.62 -4.50 7.97
N LEU A 35 7.66 -3.84 8.62
CA LEU A 35 6.24 -4.02 8.31
C LEU A 35 5.93 -3.26 7.01
N ARG A 36 5.56 -3.99 5.96
CA ARG A 36 5.28 -3.41 4.64
C ARG A 36 3.80 -3.53 4.30
N LEU A 37 3.21 -2.40 3.91
CA LEU A 37 1.83 -2.30 3.44
C LEU A 37 1.83 -1.90 1.96
N GLN A 38 1.36 -2.82 1.13
CA GLN A 38 1.27 -2.69 -0.33
C GLN A 38 0.20 -1.67 -0.76
N GLY A 39 0.22 -1.26 -2.03
CA GLY A 39 -0.84 -0.42 -2.63
C GLY A 39 -2.19 -1.13 -2.75
N THR A 40 -3.16 -0.41 -3.32
CA THR A 40 -4.55 -0.86 -3.48
C THR A 40 -4.89 -0.95 -4.99
N PRO A 41 -5.39 -2.09 -5.49
CA PRO A 41 -5.47 -3.39 -4.82
C PRO A 41 -4.09 -4.04 -4.67
N GLY A 42 -3.87 -4.82 -3.59
CA GLY A 42 -2.62 -5.55 -3.42
C GLY A 42 -2.61 -6.59 -2.30
N SER A 43 -1.71 -7.58 -2.40
CA SER A 43 -1.58 -8.69 -1.45
C SER A 43 -0.20 -8.81 -0.80
N ARG A 44 -0.10 -9.71 0.17
CA ARG A 44 1.15 -10.17 0.81
C ARG A 44 2.17 -10.75 -0.17
N LEU A 45 1.77 -11.04 -1.41
CA LEU A 45 2.68 -11.51 -2.46
C LEU A 45 3.48 -10.39 -3.13
N PHE A 46 3.11 -9.13 -2.89
CA PHE A 46 3.83 -7.98 -3.44
C PHE A 46 5.32 -8.06 -3.07
N ARG A 47 6.18 -7.88 -4.07
CA ARG A 47 7.62 -7.71 -3.90
C ARG A 47 8.19 -6.93 -5.08
N HIS A 48 9.38 -6.37 -4.92
CA HIS A 48 10.09 -5.66 -5.97
C HIS A 48 10.52 -6.63 -7.10
N PRO A 49 10.40 -6.26 -8.40
CA PRO A 49 10.78 -7.12 -9.53
C PRO A 49 12.23 -7.58 -9.54
N ASP A 50 13.14 -6.71 -9.11
CA ASP A 50 14.53 -7.05 -8.85
C ASP A 50 14.73 -7.44 -7.38
N SER A 51 14.93 -8.74 -7.12
CA SER A 51 15.16 -9.28 -5.79
C SER A 51 16.53 -8.94 -5.20
N SER A 52 17.48 -8.47 -6.03
CA SER A 52 18.80 -8.05 -5.56
C SER A 52 18.75 -6.80 -4.68
N ILE A 53 17.74 -5.94 -4.89
CA ILE A 53 17.53 -4.73 -4.08
C ILE A 53 17.32 -5.11 -2.61
N GLN A 54 16.29 -5.93 -2.33
CA GLN A 54 16.00 -6.38 -0.97
C GLN A 54 17.21 -7.08 -0.33
N ARG A 55 17.89 -7.95 -1.08
CA ARG A 55 19.12 -8.65 -0.64
C ARG A 55 20.23 -7.68 -0.25
N SER A 56 20.47 -6.65 -1.06
CA SER A 56 21.51 -5.65 -0.80
C SER A 56 21.25 -4.80 0.44
N LEU A 57 19.97 -4.66 0.81
CA LEU A 57 19.52 -3.89 1.97
C LEU A 57 19.49 -4.74 3.25
N GLY A 58 19.48 -6.08 3.14
CA GLY A 58 19.39 -6.98 4.28
C GLY A 58 18.09 -6.80 5.08
N VAL A 59 16.96 -6.62 4.39
CA VAL A 59 15.64 -6.37 5.01
C VAL A 59 14.66 -7.50 4.79
N ARG A 60 13.94 -7.86 5.85
CA ARG A 60 12.88 -8.87 5.85
C ARG A 60 11.53 -8.16 5.89
N TYR A 61 10.71 -8.31 4.85
CA TYR A 61 9.39 -7.66 4.82
C TYR A 61 8.32 -8.59 5.43
N LEU A 62 7.63 -8.11 6.46
CA LEU A 62 6.39 -8.71 6.96
C LEU A 62 5.22 -8.02 6.28
N MET A 63 4.36 -8.79 5.62
CA MET A 63 3.21 -8.28 4.90
C MET A 63 1.96 -9.07 5.29
N ALA A 64 0.85 -8.37 5.44
CA ALA A 64 -0.46 -8.98 5.64
C ALA A 64 -1.35 -8.69 4.43
N ASP A 65 -2.21 -9.65 4.09
CA ASP A 65 -3.39 -9.32 3.29
C ASP A 65 -4.34 -8.51 4.17
N ARG A 66 -4.68 -7.31 3.72
CA ARG A 66 -5.64 -6.46 4.42
C ARG A 66 -7.04 -7.11 4.39
N PRO A 67 -7.96 -6.76 5.31
CA PRO A 67 -9.28 -7.39 5.39
C PRO A 67 -10.00 -7.44 4.04
N GLY A 68 -10.39 -8.64 3.62
CA GLY A 68 -11.10 -8.87 2.34
C GLY A 68 -10.19 -9.05 1.12
N PHE A 69 -8.87 -8.91 1.28
CA PHE A 69 -7.89 -9.26 0.25
C PHE A 69 -7.31 -10.66 0.51
N GLY A 70 -6.84 -11.31 -0.55
CA GLY A 70 -5.97 -12.47 -0.45
C GLY A 70 -6.53 -13.54 0.48
N GLY A 71 -5.74 -13.99 1.44
CA GLY A 71 -6.11 -15.01 2.42
C GLY A 71 -6.94 -14.52 3.61
N SER A 72 -7.18 -13.21 3.75
CA SER A 72 -7.76 -12.61 4.96
C SER A 72 -9.28 -12.49 4.90
N THR A 73 -9.94 -12.66 6.05
CA THR A 73 -11.37 -12.47 6.19
C THR A 73 -11.74 -11.00 5.97
N ARG A 74 -12.87 -10.77 5.28
CA ARG A 74 -13.43 -9.43 5.04
C ARG A 74 -13.85 -8.75 6.36
N LEU A 75 -13.65 -7.44 6.45
CA LEU A 75 -14.21 -6.58 7.50
C LEU A 75 -15.10 -5.52 6.84
N PRO A 76 -16.41 -5.78 6.64
CA PRO A 76 -17.31 -4.85 5.97
C PRO A 76 -17.42 -3.52 6.70
N GLY A 77 -17.41 -2.40 5.96
CA GLY A 77 -17.59 -1.07 6.53
C GLY A 77 -16.42 -0.57 7.40
N ARG A 78 -15.24 -1.17 7.25
CA ARG A 78 -14.01 -0.76 7.95
C ARG A 78 -13.63 0.71 7.68
N GLY A 79 -13.01 1.35 8.67
CA GLY A 79 -12.24 2.58 8.46
C GLY A 79 -10.81 2.28 8.00
N VAL A 80 -9.95 3.30 7.88
CA VAL A 80 -8.53 3.13 7.54
C VAL A 80 -7.77 2.53 8.72
N ALA A 81 -8.09 2.96 9.93
CA ALA A 81 -7.35 2.63 11.14
C ALA A 81 -7.71 1.30 11.77
N GLU A 82 -8.87 0.73 11.42
CA GLU A 82 -9.32 -0.58 11.95
C GLU A 82 -8.33 -1.73 11.70
N ILE A 83 -7.46 -1.64 10.68
CA ILE A 83 -6.42 -2.65 10.47
C ILE A 83 -5.30 -2.60 11.51
N SER A 84 -5.17 -1.51 12.28
CA SER A 84 -4.05 -1.32 13.20
C SER A 84 -4.00 -2.42 14.25
N GLU A 85 -5.16 -2.87 14.75
CA GLU A 85 -5.26 -3.96 15.72
C GLU A 85 -4.84 -5.30 15.10
N ASP A 86 -5.21 -5.55 13.84
CA ASP A 86 -4.80 -6.77 13.11
C ASP A 86 -3.28 -6.82 12.94
N LEU A 87 -2.67 -5.67 12.65
CA LEU A 87 -1.23 -5.54 12.48
C LEU A 87 -0.49 -5.61 13.82
N ASP A 88 -1.00 -5.01 14.89
CA ASP A 88 -0.41 -5.14 16.23
C ASP A 88 -0.42 -6.61 16.70
N ALA A 89 -1.55 -7.31 16.52
CA ALA A 89 -1.65 -8.75 16.79
C ALA A 89 -0.65 -9.57 15.96
N LEU A 90 -0.40 -9.17 14.71
CA LEU A 90 0.61 -9.82 13.86
C LEU A 90 2.04 -9.56 14.34
N LEU A 91 2.35 -8.33 14.79
CA LEU A 91 3.64 -8.00 15.39
C LEU A 91 3.87 -8.79 16.68
N GLU A 92 2.84 -8.89 17.55
CA GLU A 92 2.89 -9.69 18.77
C GLU A 92 3.08 -11.18 18.46
N TYR A 93 2.35 -11.73 17.48
CA TYR A 93 2.46 -13.12 17.06
C TYR A 93 3.90 -13.49 16.62
N HIS A 94 4.58 -12.59 15.93
CA HIS A 94 5.98 -12.75 15.53
C HIS A 94 6.99 -12.27 16.58
N GLN A 95 6.52 -11.86 17.77
CA GLN A 95 7.34 -11.39 18.88
C GLN A 95 8.24 -10.21 18.48
N LEU A 96 7.74 -9.34 17.61
CA LEU A 96 8.43 -8.14 17.18
C LEU A 96 8.15 -7.01 18.18
N GLY A 97 9.23 -6.35 18.60
CA GLY A 97 9.14 -5.12 19.38
C GLY A 97 8.80 -3.92 18.49
N ARG A 98 9.61 -2.86 18.59
CA ARG A 98 9.46 -1.66 17.76
C ARG A 98 10.02 -1.91 16.36
N VAL A 99 9.23 -1.67 15.31
CA VAL A 99 9.59 -1.92 13.90
C VAL A 99 9.42 -0.68 13.04
N SER A 100 10.11 -0.67 11.90
CA SER A 100 9.85 0.34 10.86
C SER A 100 8.63 -0.06 10.04
N VAL A 101 7.84 0.92 9.60
CA VAL A 101 6.70 0.68 8.71
C VAL A 101 6.89 1.42 7.41
N MET A 102 6.55 0.78 6.29
CA MET A 102 6.43 1.47 5.01
C MET A 102 5.10 1.13 4.33
N GLY A 103 4.44 2.15 3.79
CA GLY A 103 3.15 2.03 3.12
C GLY A 103 3.19 2.68 1.75
N THR A 104 2.81 1.94 0.70
CA THR A 104 2.75 2.45 -0.68
C THR A 104 1.31 2.76 -1.08
N SER A 105 1.02 3.90 -1.69
CA SER A 105 -0.31 4.26 -2.19
C SER A 105 -1.40 4.10 -1.11
N GLY A 106 -2.42 3.28 -1.31
CA GLY A 106 -3.44 2.97 -0.28
C GLY A 106 -2.88 2.31 0.99
N GLY A 107 -1.70 1.68 0.94
CA GLY A 107 -0.97 1.21 2.13
C GLY A 107 -0.38 2.34 2.99
N GLY A 108 -0.20 3.53 2.43
CA GLY A 108 0.33 4.71 3.14
C GLY A 108 -0.54 5.14 4.33
N PRO A 109 -1.84 5.39 4.12
CA PRO A 109 -2.79 5.71 5.19
C PRO A 109 -2.83 4.67 6.30
N HIS A 110 -2.79 3.38 5.96
CA HIS A 110 -2.74 2.30 6.95
C HIS A 110 -1.43 2.28 7.75
N ALA A 111 -0.30 2.64 7.13
CA ALA A 111 0.99 2.76 7.81
C ALA A 111 0.99 3.92 8.82
N LEU A 112 0.34 5.03 8.48
CA LEU A 112 0.13 6.15 9.39
C LEU A 112 -0.83 5.77 10.53
N ALA A 113 -1.87 5.01 10.22
CA ALA A 113 -2.87 4.62 11.21
C ALA A 113 -2.31 3.73 12.32
N ILE A 114 -1.50 2.71 11.99
CA ILE A 114 -0.85 1.89 13.02
C ILE A 114 0.15 2.72 13.84
N ALA A 115 0.85 3.67 13.21
CA ALA A 115 1.76 4.57 13.92
C ALA A 115 1.04 5.56 14.85
N ALA A 116 -0.22 5.88 14.57
CA ALA A 116 -1.06 6.71 15.43
C ALA A 116 -1.69 5.90 16.57
N ARG A 117 -2.16 4.66 16.31
CA ARG A 117 -2.85 3.82 17.31
C ARG A 117 -1.90 3.06 18.23
N HIS A 118 -0.73 2.66 17.74
CA HIS A 118 0.29 1.91 18.49
C HIS A 118 1.67 2.59 18.36
N PRO A 119 1.84 3.84 18.84
CA PRO A 119 3.08 4.59 18.68
C PRO A 119 4.31 3.88 19.29
N GLU A 120 4.12 3.08 20.32
CA GLU A 120 5.16 2.26 20.95
C GLU A 120 5.70 1.14 20.05
N ARG A 121 4.92 0.71 19.05
CA ARG A 121 5.31 -0.32 18.08
C ARG A 121 6.10 0.25 16.90
N ILE A 122 6.00 1.54 16.62
CA ILE A 122 6.51 2.10 15.36
C ILE A 122 7.76 2.96 15.56
N ALA A 123 8.86 2.53 14.92
CA ALA A 123 10.15 3.21 14.92
C ALA A 123 10.13 4.49 14.09
N ALA A 124 9.75 4.32 12.83
CA ALA A 124 9.71 5.32 11.79
C ALA A 124 8.74 4.85 10.70
N VAL A 125 8.19 5.81 9.94
CA VAL A 125 7.26 5.55 8.84
C VAL A 125 7.84 6.11 7.53
N SER A 126 7.74 5.33 6.46
CA SER A 126 7.84 5.84 5.09
C SER A 126 6.51 5.69 4.38
N VAL A 127 5.93 6.82 3.98
CA VAL A 127 4.75 6.86 3.09
C VAL A 127 5.25 7.07 1.67
N ILE A 128 4.83 6.23 0.74
CA ILE A 128 5.36 6.19 -0.62
C ILE A 128 4.19 6.38 -1.56
N VAL A 129 4.17 7.48 -2.31
CA VAL A 129 3.06 7.84 -3.21
C VAL A 129 1.67 7.69 -2.57
N GLY A 130 1.58 8.02 -1.27
CA GLY A 130 0.44 7.67 -0.42
C GLY A 130 -0.88 8.33 -0.82
N ALA A 131 -1.97 7.59 -0.69
CA ALA A 131 -3.32 8.13 -0.86
C ALA A 131 -3.64 9.16 0.25
N ALA A 132 -4.50 10.13 -0.06
CA ALA A 132 -5.03 11.12 0.88
C ALA A 132 -6.44 11.52 0.44
N PRO A 133 -7.36 11.91 1.37
CA PRO A 133 -8.69 12.36 1.00
C PRO A 133 -8.61 13.53 0.01
N LEU A 134 -9.32 13.42 -1.10
CA LEU A 134 -9.25 14.38 -2.21
C LEU A 134 -10.29 15.49 -2.05
N VAL A 135 -9.97 16.64 -2.63
CA VAL A 135 -10.95 17.72 -2.83
C VAL A 135 -11.30 17.84 -4.32
N PRO A 136 -12.46 18.42 -4.70
CA PRO A 136 -12.94 18.38 -6.09
C PRO A 136 -11.95 18.84 -7.16
N GLY A 137 -11.09 19.83 -6.86
CA GLY A 137 -10.08 20.32 -7.80
C GLY A 137 -9.00 19.28 -8.14
N GLU A 138 -8.76 18.30 -7.27
CA GLU A 138 -7.73 17.28 -7.43
C GLU A 138 -8.21 16.06 -8.18
N VAL A 139 -9.50 15.78 -8.10
CA VAL A 139 -10.15 14.68 -8.86
C VAL A 139 -9.91 14.85 -10.36
N SER A 140 -9.87 16.10 -10.84
CA SER A 140 -9.58 16.42 -12.25
C SER A 140 -8.17 16.07 -12.72
N ARG A 141 -7.24 15.73 -11.80
CA ARG A 141 -5.86 15.35 -12.11
C ARG A 141 -5.65 13.84 -12.11
N LEU A 142 -6.67 13.08 -11.73
CA LEU A 142 -6.57 11.62 -11.68
C LEU A 142 -6.61 11.03 -13.08
N GLY A 143 -5.86 9.94 -13.28
CA GLY A 143 -6.10 9.03 -14.40
C GLY A 143 -7.53 8.46 -14.34
N TRP A 144 -8.06 8.08 -15.50
CA TRP A 144 -9.49 7.81 -15.68
C TRP A 144 -10.03 6.77 -14.71
N ALA A 145 -9.24 5.74 -14.39
CA ALA A 145 -9.67 4.66 -13.50
C ALA A 145 -9.92 5.18 -12.07
N ASN A 146 -8.99 5.98 -11.54
CA ASN A 146 -9.12 6.58 -10.20
C ASN A 146 -10.18 7.68 -10.20
N ALA A 147 -10.32 8.45 -11.28
CA ALA A 147 -11.39 9.44 -11.42
C ALA A 147 -12.78 8.79 -11.42
N ALA A 148 -12.94 7.68 -12.15
CA ALA A 148 -14.17 6.88 -12.19
C ALA A 148 -14.46 6.24 -10.83
N GLY A 149 -13.43 5.71 -10.16
CA GLY A 149 -13.50 5.17 -8.80
C GLY A 149 -14.00 6.21 -7.81
N TYR A 150 -13.40 7.41 -7.80
CA TYR A 150 -13.84 8.51 -6.96
C TYR A 150 -15.31 8.87 -7.23
N ALA A 151 -15.69 9.06 -8.50
CA ALA A 151 -17.07 9.39 -8.86
C ALA A 151 -18.06 8.29 -8.49
N ALA A 152 -17.64 7.02 -8.48
CA ALA A 152 -18.46 5.89 -8.05
C ALA A 152 -18.60 5.83 -6.53
N ALA A 153 -17.53 6.10 -5.78
CA ALA A 153 -17.56 6.19 -4.32
C ALA A 153 -18.51 7.30 -3.82
N GLU A 154 -18.58 8.45 -4.51
CA GLU A 154 -19.57 9.51 -4.26
C GLU A 154 -21.02 9.04 -4.41
N ARG A 155 -21.26 7.98 -5.20
CA ARG A 155 -22.58 7.36 -5.36
C ARG A 155 -22.82 6.20 -4.39
N GLY A 156 -21.84 5.89 -3.54
CA GLY A 156 -21.90 4.85 -2.52
C GLY A 156 -21.33 3.50 -2.94
N TRP A 157 -21.29 2.59 -1.97
CA TRP A 157 -20.61 1.30 -2.04
C TRP A 157 -21.04 0.46 -3.24
N ASP A 158 -22.35 0.32 -3.52
CA ASP A 158 -22.84 -0.51 -4.64
C ASP A 158 -22.36 -0.03 -6.01
N ALA A 159 -22.30 1.30 -6.20
CA ALA A 159 -21.85 1.90 -7.45
C ALA A 159 -20.34 1.70 -7.65
N LEU A 160 -19.55 1.84 -6.59
CA LEU A 160 -18.12 1.56 -6.59
C LEU A 160 -17.85 0.07 -6.81
N HIS A 161 -18.57 -0.81 -6.10
CA HIS A 161 -18.42 -2.25 -6.22
C HIS A 161 -18.64 -2.74 -7.66
N LYS A 162 -19.69 -2.24 -8.32
CA LYS A 162 -19.93 -2.57 -9.73
C LYS A 162 -18.74 -2.19 -10.62
N LEU A 163 -18.19 -0.99 -10.43
CA LEU A 163 -17.02 -0.53 -11.17
C LEU A 163 -15.77 -1.37 -10.84
N ASP A 164 -15.53 -1.67 -9.56
CA ASP A 164 -14.39 -2.47 -9.12
C ASP A 164 -14.44 -3.89 -9.70
N VAL A 165 -15.63 -4.50 -9.82
CA VAL A 165 -15.80 -5.79 -10.51
C VAL A 165 -15.40 -5.68 -11.98
N GLU A 166 -15.87 -4.65 -12.69
CA GLU A 166 -15.53 -4.42 -14.09
C GLU A 166 -14.01 -4.17 -14.28
N ILE A 167 -13.39 -3.37 -13.42
CA ILE A 167 -11.94 -3.10 -13.47
C ILE A 167 -11.15 -4.36 -13.10
N ARG A 168 -11.60 -5.12 -12.10
CA ARG A 168 -11.00 -6.40 -11.71
C ARG A 168 -10.92 -7.37 -12.89
N ASP A 169 -11.99 -7.51 -13.65
CA ASP A 169 -12.00 -8.42 -14.80
C ASP A 169 -11.03 -7.97 -15.91
N ARG A 170 -10.84 -6.66 -16.09
CA ARG A 170 -9.85 -6.11 -17.03
C ARG A 170 -8.42 -6.36 -16.57
N ILE A 171 -8.09 -6.07 -15.31
CA ILE A 171 -6.71 -6.23 -14.79
C ILE A 171 -6.28 -7.69 -14.65
N LEU A 172 -7.22 -8.62 -14.46
CA LEU A 172 -6.96 -10.07 -14.44
C LEU A 172 -7.09 -10.72 -15.82
N GLY A 173 -7.61 -9.99 -16.80
CA GLY A 173 -7.71 -10.40 -18.20
C GLY A 173 -6.48 -10.07 -19.02
N GLU A 174 -6.63 -10.10 -20.35
CA GLU A 174 -5.54 -9.85 -21.31
C GLU A 174 -4.99 -8.41 -21.25
N GLU A 175 -5.82 -7.43 -20.88
CA GLU A 175 -5.40 -6.03 -20.75
C GLU A 175 -4.33 -5.85 -19.67
N GLY A 176 -4.41 -6.64 -18.59
CA GLY A 176 -3.59 -6.47 -17.40
C GLY A 176 -3.73 -5.08 -16.78
N MET A 177 -2.88 -4.78 -15.79
CA MET A 177 -2.86 -3.47 -15.16
C MET A 177 -2.44 -2.35 -16.14
N ALA A 178 -1.60 -2.66 -17.12
CA ALA A 178 -1.15 -1.72 -18.15
C ALA A 178 -2.30 -1.16 -19.00
N GLY A 179 -3.36 -1.93 -19.23
CA GLY A 179 -4.55 -1.47 -19.96
C GLY A 179 -5.33 -0.35 -19.27
N LEU A 180 -5.11 -0.14 -17.97
CA LEU A 180 -5.70 0.99 -17.25
C LEU A 180 -4.89 2.28 -17.39
N GLY A 181 -3.63 2.22 -17.84
CA GLY A 181 -2.69 3.32 -17.76
C GLY A 181 -2.64 4.24 -18.99
N SER A 182 -3.62 4.22 -19.89
CA SER A 182 -3.53 4.89 -21.20
C SER A 182 -3.37 6.41 -21.13
N ASP A 183 -3.89 7.04 -20.09
CA ASP A 183 -3.83 8.48 -19.82
C ASP A 183 -2.84 8.85 -18.69
N LEU A 184 -2.08 7.87 -18.19
CA LEU A 184 -1.04 8.11 -17.20
C LEU A 184 0.22 8.72 -17.84
N PRO A 185 1.09 9.38 -17.05
CA PRO A 185 2.36 9.93 -17.52
C PRO A 185 3.22 8.88 -18.24
N GLU A 186 4.08 9.34 -19.15
CA GLU A 186 4.91 8.44 -19.97
C GLU A 186 5.86 7.58 -19.12
N GLU A 187 6.42 8.17 -18.07
CA GLU A 187 7.29 7.52 -17.10
C GLU A 187 6.59 6.37 -16.36
N ASP A 188 5.32 6.53 -15.98
CA ASP A 188 4.51 5.48 -15.35
C ASP A 188 4.19 4.38 -16.36
N ARG A 189 3.77 4.77 -17.58
CA ARG A 189 3.47 3.80 -18.66
C ARG A 189 4.69 2.97 -19.03
N ALA A 190 5.90 3.54 -19.01
CA ALA A 190 7.13 2.83 -19.27
C ALA A 190 7.38 1.72 -18.23
N ILE A 191 7.15 2.00 -16.94
CA ILE A 191 7.26 1.00 -15.87
C ILE A 191 6.18 -0.07 -16.01
N MET A 192 4.93 0.33 -16.29
CA MET A 192 3.82 -0.60 -16.47
C MET A 192 3.98 -1.55 -17.67
N GLN A 193 4.82 -1.18 -18.65
CA GLN A 193 5.15 -2.01 -19.81
C GLN A 193 6.29 -3.00 -19.54
N ASP A 194 7.01 -2.88 -18.42
CA ASP A 194 8.08 -3.82 -18.06
C ASP A 194 7.50 -5.23 -17.82
N PRO A 195 7.97 -6.27 -18.54
CA PRO A 195 7.43 -7.62 -18.41
C PRO A 195 7.63 -8.25 -17.02
N ALA A 196 8.70 -7.93 -16.30
CA ALA A 196 8.93 -8.41 -14.94
C ALA A 196 7.97 -7.73 -13.97
N TRP A 197 7.75 -6.42 -14.12
CA TRP A 197 6.74 -5.69 -13.35
C TRP A 197 5.33 -6.26 -13.60
N GLN A 198 4.96 -6.49 -14.86
CA GLN A 198 3.65 -7.05 -15.22
C GLN A 198 3.42 -8.45 -14.64
N ARG A 199 4.39 -9.38 -14.77
CA ARG A 199 4.24 -10.75 -14.24
C ARG A 199 3.99 -10.74 -12.73
N MET A 200 4.74 -9.92 -12.00
CA MET A 200 4.65 -9.86 -10.54
C MET A 200 3.43 -9.08 -10.07
N GLY A 201 3.11 -7.98 -10.76
CA GLY A 201 1.87 -7.23 -10.58
C GLY A 201 0.64 -8.11 -10.79
N HIS A 202 0.62 -8.93 -11.83
CA HIS A 202 -0.48 -9.85 -12.10
C HIS A 202 -0.64 -10.89 -10.98
N ALA A 203 0.44 -11.57 -10.57
CA ALA A 203 0.37 -12.59 -9.52
C ALA A 203 -0.13 -12.02 -8.19
N GLN A 204 0.38 -10.86 -7.77
CA GLN A 204 -0.02 -10.25 -6.50
C GLN A 204 -1.45 -9.69 -6.54
N THR A 205 -1.89 -9.14 -7.69
CA THR A 205 -3.26 -8.65 -7.89
C THR A 205 -4.27 -9.79 -7.95
N ALA A 206 -3.93 -10.90 -8.63
CA ALA A 206 -4.76 -12.09 -8.69
C ALA A 206 -4.98 -12.69 -7.31
N GLU A 207 -3.94 -12.76 -6.47
CA GLU A 207 -4.10 -13.14 -5.07
C GLU A 207 -4.96 -12.12 -4.31
N ALA A 208 -4.65 -10.82 -4.43
CA ALA A 208 -5.37 -9.76 -3.72
C ALA A 208 -6.88 -9.87 -3.94
N LEU A 209 -7.30 -10.11 -5.18
CA LEU A 209 -8.70 -10.12 -5.61
C LEU A 209 -9.27 -11.53 -5.81
N ARG A 210 -8.62 -12.56 -5.23
CA ARG A 210 -9.06 -13.96 -5.38
C ARG A 210 -10.45 -14.21 -4.80
N GLN A 211 -10.88 -13.41 -3.83
CA GLN A 211 -12.17 -13.51 -3.16
C GLN A 211 -13.28 -12.68 -3.84
N GLY A 212 -12.93 -11.85 -4.83
CA GLY A 212 -13.84 -10.88 -5.44
C GLY A 212 -13.36 -9.44 -5.25
N ALA A 213 -14.26 -8.48 -5.45
CA ALA A 213 -13.98 -7.05 -5.33
C ALA A 213 -14.39 -6.46 -3.97
N ASP A 214 -15.11 -7.20 -3.12
CA ASP A 214 -15.70 -6.67 -1.88
C ASP A 214 -14.69 -5.97 -0.95
N GLY A 215 -13.54 -6.61 -0.69
CA GLY A 215 -12.49 -6.04 0.15
C GLY A 215 -11.84 -4.81 -0.46
N TRP A 216 -11.69 -4.79 -1.79
CA TRP A 216 -11.21 -3.62 -2.51
C TRP A 216 -12.19 -2.47 -2.42
N THR A 217 -13.49 -2.72 -2.60
CA THR A 217 -14.53 -1.70 -2.46
C THR A 217 -14.59 -1.14 -1.04
N ASP A 218 -14.52 -2.00 -0.01
CA ASP A 218 -14.49 -1.55 1.39
C ASP A 218 -13.30 -0.62 1.67
N GLU A 219 -12.11 -1.00 1.21
CA GLU A 219 -10.90 -0.21 1.39
C GLU A 219 -10.97 1.11 0.59
N SER A 220 -11.45 1.08 -0.65
CA SER A 220 -11.65 2.28 -1.47
C SER A 220 -12.63 3.25 -0.83
N MET A 221 -13.73 2.76 -0.24
CA MET A 221 -14.66 3.61 0.54
C MET A 221 -14.00 4.20 1.78
N ALA A 222 -13.20 3.43 2.51
CA ALA A 222 -12.46 3.91 3.67
C ALA A 222 -11.44 5.00 3.31
N LEU A 223 -10.74 4.85 2.18
CA LEU A 223 -9.76 5.81 1.68
C LEU A 223 -10.40 7.08 1.11
N HIS A 224 -11.64 6.99 0.61
CA HIS A 224 -12.38 8.10 0.01
C HIS A 224 -12.88 9.11 1.06
N HIS A 225 -13.27 8.64 2.24
CA HIS A 225 -13.76 9.47 3.33
C HIS A 225 -12.64 10.02 4.22
N ASP A 226 -13.02 10.92 5.15
CA ASP A 226 -12.14 11.31 6.24
C ASP A 226 -11.71 10.08 7.04
N TRP A 227 -10.43 10.04 7.40
CA TRP A 227 -9.86 8.92 8.12
C TRP A 227 -10.33 8.89 9.57
N ASP A 228 -10.56 7.68 10.08
CA ASP A 228 -10.96 7.33 11.45
C ASP A 228 -9.81 7.42 12.46
N PHE A 229 -8.76 8.19 12.15
CA PHE A 229 -7.66 8.52 13.05
C PHE A 229 -7.12 9.93 12.75
N ASP A 230 -6.47 10.53 13.73
CA ASP A 230 -5.85 11.84 13.57
C ASP A 230 -4.38 11.71 13.14
N LEU A 231 -4.00 12.42 12.07
CA LEU A 231 -2.62 12.50 11.62
C LEU A 231 -1.71 13.15 12.66
N GLU A 232 -2.23 14.06 13.49
CA GLU A 232 -1.45 14.69 14.55
C GLU A 232 -1.08 13.72 15.69
N ALA A 233 -1.74 12.57 15.78
CA ALA A 233 -1.42 11.52 16.75
C ALA A 233 -0.18 10.68 16.35
N VAL A 234 0.33 10.83 15.12
CA VAL A 234 1.54 10.14 14.67
C VAL A 234 2.77 10.74 15.35
N GLU A 235 3.35 10.01 16.32
CA GLU A 235 4.55 10.43 17.06
C GLU A 235 5.88 10.07 16.37
N ALA A 236 5.84 9.01 15.55
CA ALA A 236 6.98 8.55 14.77
C ALA A 236 7.42 9.60 13.74
N THR A 237 8.69 9.53 13.32
CA THR A 237 9.14 10.33 12.17
C THR A 237 8.51 9.77 10.88
N VAL A 238 8.11 10.66 9.98
CA VAL A 238 7.49 10.28 8.70
C VAL A 238 8.28 10.89 7.54
N THR A 239 8.82 10.06 6.65
CA THR A 239 9.27 10.55 5.34
C THR A 239 8.20 10.20 4.31
N TRP A 240 7.66 11.21 3.65
CA TRP A 240 6.68 11.06 2.58
C TRP A 240 7.40 11.23 1.24
N TRP A 241 7.36 10.20 0.40
CA TRP A 241 7.98 10.17 -0.92
C TRP A 241 6.92 10.31 -1.98
N HIS A 242 7.14 11.14 -2.99
CA HIS A 242 6.10 11.45 -3.96
C HIS A 242 6.64 11.95 -5.29
N GLY A 243 6.08 11.50 -6.41
CA GLY A 243 6.34 12.09 -7.72
C GLY A 243 5.49 13.34 -7.96
N ASP A 244 6.03 14.38 -8.59
CA ASP A 244 5.24 15.59 -8.91
C ASP A 244 4.33 15.45 -10.15
N ASN A 245 4.47 14.35 -10.90
CA ASN A 245 3.58 13.97 -12.00
C ASN A 245 2.58 12.85 -11.60
N ASP A 246 2.48 12.49 -10.31
CA ASP A 246 1.56 11.43 -9.86
C ASP A 246 0.09 11.74 -10.19
N MET A 247 -0.50 10.94 -11.10
CA MET A 247 -1.91 10.98 -11.51
C MET A 247 -2.78 9.92 -10.83
N ASN A 248 -2.26 9.19 -9.85
CA ASN A 248 -3.02 8.25 -9.03
C ASN A 248 -3.35 8.85 -7.66
N ALA A 249 -2.37 9.52 -7.05
CA ALA A 249 -2.51 10.27 -5.82
C ALA A 249 -1.91 11.67 -6.03
N PRO A 250 -2.70 12.73 -6.25
CA PRO A 250 -2.15 14.04 -6.57
C PRO A 250 -1.24 14.59 -5.45
N LEU A 251 -0.06 15.13 -5.80
CA LEU A 251 0.88 15.73 -4.85
C LEU A 251 0.25 16.80 -3.94
N SER A 252 -0.75 17.53 -4.43
CA SER A 252 -1.48 18.51 -3.63
C SER A 252 -2.27 17.89 -2.46
N ALA A 253 -2.73 16.64 -2.61
CA ALA A 253 -3.40 15.89 -1.55
C ALA A 253 -2.40 15.41 -0.51
N ALA A 254 -1.26 14.86 -0.96
CA ALA A 254 -0.14 14.52 -0.10
C ALA A 254 0.34 15.74 0.73
N ARG A 255 0.50 16.92 0.11
CA ARG A 255 0.89 18.16 0.82
C ARG A 255 -0.08 18.55 1.93
N ARG A 256 -1.39 18.35 1.75
CA ARG A 256 -2.37 18.60 2.83
C ARG A 256 -2.23 17.62 3.97
N ALA A 257 -2.04 16.33 3.68
CA ALA A 257 -1.84 15.31 4.71
C ALA A 257 -0.53 15.57 5.49
N VAL A 258 0.56 15.84 4.77
CA VAL A 258 1.87 16.20 5.34
C VAL A 258 1.77 17.43 6.26
N ALA A 259 1.00 18.45 5.89
CA ALA A 259 0.82 19.64 6.72
C ALA A 259 0.19 19.37 8.10
N ARG A 260 -0.45 18.22 8.30
CA ARG A 260 -1.02 17.77 9.58
C ARG A 260 -0.07 16.87 10.38
N LEU A 261 1.02 16.39 9.80
CA LEU A 261 2.00 15.54 10.48
C LEU A 261 3.02 16.40 11.24
N ARG A 262 3.32 16.00 12.48
CA ARG A 262 4.19 16.80 13.37
C ARG A 262 5.69 16.68 13.04
N ARG A 263 6.12 15.49 12.61
CA ARG A 263 7.54 15.15 12.41
C ARG A 263 7.76 14.56 11.03
N THR A 264 7.59 15.40 10.01
CA THR A 264 7.57 14.94 8.62
C THR A 264 8.61 15.60 7.73
N ASP A 265 9.15 14.82 6.79
CA ASP A 265 9.93 15.27 5.64
C ASP A 265 9.19 14.85 4.36
N LEU A 266 8.90 15.80 3.46
CA LEU A 266 8.29 15.51 2.16
C LEU A 266 9.37 15.59 1.08
N ARG A 267 9.68 14.44 0.49
CA ARG A 267 10.63 14.28 -0.61
C ARG A 267 9.88 14.11 -1.91
N VAL A 268 10.17 15.02 -2.84
CA VAL A 268 9.52 15.05 -4.14
C VAL A 268 10.50 14.62 -5.21
N TRP A 269 10.14 13.60 -5.98
CA TRP A 269 10.82 13.26 -7.21
C TRP A 269 10.26 14.11 -8.35
N HIS A 270 11.16 14.70 -9.14
CA HIS A 270 10.81 15.65 -10.18
C HIS A 270 10.65 14.96 -11.52
N HIS A 271 9.56 15.26 -12.22
CA HIS A 271 9.17 14.64 -13.49
C HIS A 271 8.95 13.13 -13.38
N GLU A 272 8.41 12.71 -12.24
CA GLU A 272 8.17 11.31 -11.94
C GLU A 272 6.72 11.07 -11.48
N GLY A 273 6.16 9.93 -11.89
CA GLY A 273 4.79 9.52 -11.62
C GLY A 273 4.64 8.64 -10.37
N HIS A 274 3.51 7.92 -10.30
CA HIS A 274 3.14 7.08 -9.17
C HIS A 274 4.06 5.87 -9.01
N PHE A 275 4.50 5.26 -10.11
CA PHE A 275 5.26 4.01 -10.08
C PHE A 275 6.76 4.21 -9.97
N ALA A 276 7.25 5.46 -9.94
CA ALA A 276 8.64 5.79 -9.69
C ALA A 276 9.16 5.24 -8.35
N SER A 277 8.28 4.93 -7.39
CA SER A 277 8.68 4.23 -6.17
C SER A 277 9.42 2.91 -6.42
N VAL A 278 9.17 2.25 -7.55
CA VAL A 278 9.87 1.01 -7.95
C VAL A 278 11.37 1.30 -8.17
N THR A 279 11.72 2.36 -8.89
CA THR A 279 13.11 2.72 -9.15
C THR A 279 13.82 3.30 -7.93
N HIS A 280 13.07 3.86 -6.98
CA HIS A 280 13.60 4.48 -5.75
C HIS A 280 13.59 3.58 -4.51
N GLU A 281 13.13 2.32 -4.60
CA GLU A 281 12.97 1.39 -3.46
C GLU A 281 14.23 1.31 -2.57
N ALA A 282 15.42 1.23 -3.17
CA ALA A 282 16.68 1.15 -2.43
C ALA A 282 17.01 2.42 -1.63
N GLU A 283 16.66 3.59 -2.15
CA GLU A 283 16.85 4.88 -1.46
C GLU A 283 15.87 4.99 -0.29
N ILE A 284 14.59 4.72 -0.55
CA ILE A 284 13.51 4.80 0.43
C ILE A 284 13.80 3.91 1.64
N VAL A 285 14.24 2.67 1.40
CA VAL A 285 14.49 1.71 2.48
C VAL A 285 15.75 2.08 3.27
N ARG A 286 16.82 2.53 2.62
CA ARG A 286 18.03 3.00 3.35
C ARG A 286 17.70 4.19 4.24
N GLU A 287 16.91 5.13 3.74
CA GLU A 287 16.48 6.30 4.50
C GLU A 287 15.63 5.89 5.71
N LEU A 288 14.67 4.97 5.51
CA LEU A 288 13.83 4.45 6.58
C LEU A 288 14.69 3.80 7.68
N LEU A 289 15.60 2.90 7.30
CA LEU A 289 16.51 2.23 8.24
C LEU A 289 17.39 3.22 9.01
N GLY A 290 17.81 4.32 8.37
CA GLY A 290 18.58 5.38 9.03
C GLY A 290 17.83 6.14 10.12
N ARG A 291 16.49 6.11 10.10
CA ARG A 291 15.63 6.75 11.12
C ARG A 291 15.14 5.78 12.21
N SER A 292 15.37 4.49 12.02
CA SER A 292 14.82 3.44 12.89
C SER A 292 15.76 3.01 14.02
N ALA A 293 16.92 3.66 14.14
CA ALA A 293 17.88 3.48 15.22
C ALA A 293 17.47 4.18 16.52
#